data_AF-A0A5Q3HDN2-F1
#
_entry.id   AF-A0A5Q3HDN2-F1
#
_cell.length_a   1.000
_cell.length_b   1.000
_cell.length_c   1.000
_cell.angle_alpha   90.00
_cell.angle_beta   90.00
_cell.angle_gamma   90.00
#
_symmetry.space_group_name_H-M   'P 1'
#
loop_
_entity.id
_entity.type
_entity.pdbx_description
1 polymer ?
#
loop_
_entity_poly.entity_id
_entity_poly.type
_entity_poly.pdbx_seq_one_letter_code
_entity_poly.pdbx_strand_id
1 'polypeptide(L)'
;MKSKFLTASMIAAALAAGFAAAPAMAQPGPYTIYAPGAPRQVQTPGIDNAQQAVSNRIQEGLQSGRITPSEARDLYRRDRDIQNREAAYKSDGRVTPQERQQLRADMANLSAEVERAIANNRNVPVAQQGGRLGAIDSQEFAISQRIDEGVRTHRLSLQEAGRLQQREQAIERREAAYRADGIVTQQERRQLRAELTDLRNEVERLINPRG
;
A
#
# COMPACT_ATOMS: atom_id res chain seq x y z
N MET A 1 52.23 -3.52 34.80
CA MET A 1 51.05 -3.38 35.69
C MET A 1 49.84 -3.81 34.84
N LYS A 2 48.91 -4.72 35.24
CA LYS A 2 47.98 -4.71 36.41
C LYS A 2 47.18 -3.40 36.44
N SER A 3 45.84 -3.34 36.41
CA SER A 3 44.73 -4.32 36.59
C SER A 3 43.64 -4.08 35.52
N LYS A 4 42.89 -5.08 35.01
CA LYS A 4 41.78 -5.85 35.64
C LYS A 4 40.70 -4.98 36.31
N PHE A 5 39.48 -5.03 35.78
CA PHE A 5 38.24 -5.14 36.56
C PHE A 5 37.21 -6.00 35.81
N LEU A 6 36.38 -6.71 36.57
CA LEU A 6 35.25 -7.53 36.12
C LEU A 6 34.02 -7.04 36.87
N THR A 7 32.85 -7.06 36.24
CA THR A 7 31.57 -7.03 36.95
C THR A 7 30.61 -7.98 36.27
N ALA A 8 30.34 -9.11 36.92
CA ALA A 8 29.28 -10.03 36.50
C ALA A 8 27.96 -9.60 37.14
N SER A 9 26.84 -9.94 36.50
CA SER A 9 25.54 -10.02 37.17
C SER A 9 24.80 -11.24 36.66
N MET A 10 25.00 -12.36 37.36
CA MET A 10 24.04 -13.46 37.34
C MET A 10 23.03 -13.18 38.45
N ILE A 11 21.74 -13.15 38.10
CA ILE A 11 20.66 -13.44 39.04
C ILE A 11 19.86 -14.59 38.45
N ALA A 12 20.19 -15.80 38.89
CA ALA A 12 19.31 -16.96 38.73
C ALA A 12 18.38 -17.00 39.95
N ALA A 13 17.08 -16.87 39.71
CA ALA A 13 16.03 -17.13 40.69
C ALA A 13 14.99 -18.04 40.02
N ALA A 14 14.50 -19.04 40.74
CA ALA A 14 13.74 -20.15 40.15
C ALA A 14 12.49 -20.51 40.96
N LEU A 15 11.60 -21.29 40.33
CA LEU A 15 10.48 -22.06 40.92
C LEU A 15 9.26 -21.27 41.44
N ALA A 16 8.26 -21.15 40.56
CA ALA A 16 6.83 -21.37 40.88
C ALA A 16 6.16 -21.82 39.56
N ALA A 17 5.71 -23.06 39.36
CA ALA A 17 4.62 -23.80 40.04
C ALA A 17 3.21 -23.35 39.60
N GLY A 18 2.48 -24.24 38.90
CA GLY A 18 1.02 -24.17 38.77
C GLY A 18 0.44 -23.54 37.49
N PHE A 19 0.52 -24.22 36.34
CA PHE A 19 -0.43 -23.99 35.23
C PHE A 19 -1.79 -24.64 35.57
N ALA A 20 -2.59 -23.96 36.38
CA ALA A 20 -4.01 -24.30 36.55
C ALA A 20 -4.79 -23.80 35.33
N ALA A 21 -5.57 -24.68 34.69
CA ALA A 21 -6.42 -24.31 33.58
C ALA A 21 -7.64 -23.49 34.06
N ALA A 22 -7.59 -22.17 33.92
CA ALA A 22 -8.74 -21.30 34.13
C ALA A 22 -9.63 -21.28 32.88
N PRO A 23 -10.95 -21.51 32.98
CA PRO A 23 -11.85 -21.32 31.85
C PRO A 23 -11.91 -19.84 31.46
N ALA A 24 -11.81 -19.54 30.17
CA ALA A 24 -11.95 -18.19 29.64
C ALA A 24 -13.40 -17.70 29.75
N MET A 25 -13.78 -17.21 30.94
CA MET A 25 -15.12 -16.67 31.17
C MET A 25 -15.31 -15.38 30.36
N ALA A 26 -16.19 -15.44 29.36
CA ALA A 26 -16.53 -14.29 28.54
C ALA A 26 -17.18 -13.20 29.41
N GLN A 27 -16.46 -12.09 29.61
CA GLN A 27 -16.99 -10.90 30.29
C GLN A 27 -17.75 -10.04 29.28
N PRO A 28 -19.09 -9.90 29.37
CA PRO A 28 -19.79 -8.90 28.58
C PRO A 28 -19.41 -7.50 29.10
N GLY A 29 -18.68 -6.75 28.28
CA GLY A 29 -18.35 -5.35 28.57
C GLY A 29 -19.60 -4.47 28.72
N PRO A 30 -19.50 -3.33 29.42
CA PRO A 30 -20.67 -2.53 29.80
C PRO A 30 -21.45 -2.04 28.59
N TYR A 31 -22.78 -2.17 28.66
CA TYR A 31 -23.71 -1.73 27.63
C TYR A 31 -23.59 -0.22 27.36
N THR A 32 -22.97 0.14 26.23
CA THR A 32 -22.87 1.53 25.80
C THR A 32 -24.23 2.01 25.27
N ILE A 33 -24.79 3.02 25.94
CA ILE A 33 -26.05 3.66 25.53
C ILE A 33 -25.89 4.20 24.11
N TYR A 34 -26.76 3.78 23.21
CA TYR A 34 -26.71 4.12 21.79
C TYR A 34 -27.32 5.51 21.56
N ALA A 35 -26.50 6.57 21.68
CA ALA A 35 -26.88 7.89 21.19
C ALA A 35 -27.10 7.83 19.66
N PRO A 36 -28.32 8.08 19.16
CA PRO A 36 -28.59 8.07 17.73
C PRO A 36 -28.00 9.33 17.08
N GLY A 37 -27.15 9.15 16.06
CA GLY A 37 -26.57 10.24 15.26
C GLY A 37 -25.04 10.21 15.11
N ALA A 38 -24.33 9.48 15.96
CA ALA A 38 -22.88 9.29 15.78
C ALA A 38 -22.59 8.18 14.74
N PRO A 39 -21.76 8.42 13.70
CA PRO A 39 -21.35 7.38 12.78
C PRO A 39 -20.45 6.37 13.48
N ARG A 40 -21.00 5.20 13.79
CA ARG A 40 -20.28 4.06 14.38
C ARG A 40 -19.33 3.47 13.32
N GLN A 41 -18.09 3.95 13.26
CA GLN A 41 -17.08 3.48 12.32
C GLN A 41 -16.92 1.96 12.40
N VAL A 42 -17.19 1.27 11.29
CA VAL A 42 -16.99 -0.18 11.18
C VAL A 42 -15.51 -0.44 10.96
N GLN A 43 -14.80 -0.72 12.05
CA GLN A 43 -13.38 -1.01 12.03
C GLN A 43 -13.14 -2.45 11.54
N THR A 44 -12.11 -2.64 10.73
CA THR A 44 -11.65 -3.93 10.24
C THR A 44 -10.14 -4.07 10.43
N PRO A 45 -9.59 -3.95 11.67
CA PRO A 45 -8.16 -3.66 11.89
C PRO A 45 -7.18 -4.68 11.31
N GLY A 46 -7.62 -5.92 11.09
CA GLY A 46 -6.81 -6.95 10.41
C GLY A 46 -6.66 -6.77 8.90
N ILE A 47 -7.51 -5.96 8.25
CA ILE A 47 -7.38 -5.52 6.86
C ILE A 47 -6.52 -4.25 6.81
N ASP A 48 -6.86 -3.24 7.62
CA ASP A 48 -6.12 -1.97 7.71
C ASP A 48 -4.61 -2.23 7.99
N ASN A 49 -4.29 -3.14 8.92
CA ASN A 49 -2.91 -3.57 9.20
C ASN A 49 -2.25 -4.36 8.06
N ALA A 50 -3.02 -5.14 7.29
CA ALA A 50 -2.49 -5.94 6.18
C ALA A 50 -2.12 -5.05 4.99
N GLN A 51 -2.92 -4.02 4.68
CA GLN A 51 -2.60 -2.99 3.67
C GLN A 51 -1.31 -2.25 4.02
N GLN A 52 -1.13 -1.88 5.29
CA GLN A 52 0.12 -1.24 5.74
C GLN A 52 1.33 -2.19 5.61
N ALA A 53 1.19 -3.47 5.93
CA ALA A 53 2.24 -4.47 5.75
C ALA A 53 2.61 -4.67 4.27
N VAL A 54 1.61 -4.82 3.39
CA VAL A 54 1.77 -4.86 1.92
C VAL A 54 2.49 -3.61 1.41
N SER A 55 2.04 -2.42 1.82
CA SER A 55 2.64 -1.15 1.44
C SER A 55 4.10 -1.02 1.85
N ASN A 56 4.47 -1.49 3.05
CA ASN A 56 5.87 -1.51 3.50
C ASN A 56 6.70 -2.48 2.65
N ARG A 57 6.13 -3.66 2.35
CA ARG A 57 6.82 -4.73 1.62
C ARG A 57 7.07 -4.38 0.15
N ILE A 58 6.16 -3.64 -0.49
CA ILE A 58 6.40 -3.06 -1.82
C ILE A 58 7.58 -2.08 -1.79
N GLN A 59 7.70 -1.24 -0.74
CA GLN A 59 8.82 -0.31 -0.57
C GLN A 59 10.15 -1.03 -0.32
N GLU A 60 10.17 -2.09 0.49
CA GLU A 60 11.34 -2.96 0.65
C GLU A 60 11.77 -3.57 -0.69
N GLY A 61 10.81 -4.08 -1.47
CA GLY A 61 11.06 -4.65 -2.80
C GLY A 61 11.71 -3.65 -3.76
N LEU A 62 11.18 -2.43 -3.82
CA LEU A 62 11.73 -1.32 -4.61
C LEU A 62 13.14 -0.92 -4.16
N GLN A 63 13.34 -0.67 -2.86
CA GLN A 63 14.63 -0.23 -2.30
C GLN A 63 15.73 -1.29 -2.50
N SER A 64 15.35 -2.57 -2.52
CA SER A 64 16.26 -3.69 -2.79
C SER A 64 16.37 -4.06 -4.28
N GLY A 65 15.71 -3.33 -5.19
CA GLY A 65 15.72 -3.59 -6.63
C GLY A 65 15.03 -4.89 -7.07
N ARG A 66 14.27 -5.54 -6.17
CA ARG A 66 13.53 -6.80 -6.41
C ARG A 66 12.09 -6.59 -6.90
N ILE A 67 11.61 -5.35 -6.91
CA ILE A 67 10.36 -4.94 -7.57
C ILE A 67 10.70 -3.76 -8.47
N THR A 68 10.28 -3.77 -9.73
CA THR A 68 10.43 -2.62 -10.64
C THR A 68 9.37 -1.53 -10.37
N PRO A 69 9.59 -0.27 -10.77
CA PRO A 69 8.61 0.81 -10.59
C PRO A 69 7.21 0.50 -11.16
N SER A 70 7.13 -0.22 -12.29
CA SER A 70 5.83 -0.64 -12.86
C SER A 70 5.15 -1.73 -12.02
N GLU A 71 5.88 -2.77 -11.61
CA GLU A 71 5.32 -3.83 -10.76
C GLU A 71 4.83 -3.26 -9.42
N ALA A 72 5.56 -2.30 -8.84
CA ALA A 72 5.11 -1.61 -7.63
C ALA A 72 3.84 -0.79 -7.85
N ARG A 73 3.70 -0.08 -8.97
CA ARG A 73 2.47 0.62 -9.35
C ARG A 73 1.29 -0.36 -9.49
N ASP A 74 1.51 -1.52 -10.09
CA ASP A 74 0.47 -2.53 -10.26
C ASP A 74 -0.01 -3.08 -8.91
N LEU A 75 0.93 -3.36 -8.00
CA LEU A 75 0.65 -3.80 -6.63
C LEU A 75 -0.03 -2.71 -5.77
N TYR A 76 0.36 -1.44 -5.93
CA TYR A 76 -0.28 -0.31 -5.24
C TYR A 76 -1.72 -0.08 -5.71
N ARG A 77 -1.98 -0.15 -7.02
CA ARG A 77 -3.34 -0.05 -7.57
C ARG A 77 -4.23 -1.21 -7.08
N ARG A 78 -3.66 -2.40 -6.94
CA ARG A 78 -4.33 -3.57 -6.36
C ARG A 78 -4.69 -3.37 -4.88
N ASP A 79 -3.81 -2.77 -4.08
CA ASP A 79 -4.11 -2.40 -2.69
C ASP A 79 -5.25 -1.36 -2.62
N ARG A 80 -5.18 -0.33 -3.47
CA ARG A 80 -6.18 0.75 -3.58
C ARG A 80 -7.56 0.22 -4.01
N ASP A 81 -7.61 -0.75 -4.92
CA ASP A 81 -8.87 -1.42 -5.31
C ASP A 81 -9.50 -2.23 -4.15
N ILE A 82 -8.69 -2.76 -3.22
CA ILE A 82 -9.19 -3.41 -2.00
C ILE A 82 -9.66 -2.36 -0.99
N GLN A 83 -8.92 -1.26 -0.79
CA GLN A 83 -9.36 -0.13 0.04
C GLN A 83 -10.71 0.45 -0.43
N ASN A 84 -10.90 0.61 -1.75
CA ASN A 84 -12.16 1.03 -2.35
C ASN A 84 -13.32 0.05 -2.08
N ARG A 85 -13.05 -1.26 -2.19
CA ARG A 85 -14.03 -2.32 -1.88
C ARG A 85 -14.39 -2.37 -0.40
N GLU A 86 -13.41 -2.22 0.47
CA GLU A 86 -13.59 -2.14 1.91
C GLU A 86 -14.41 -0.90 2.31
N ALA A 87 -14.17 0.25 1.71
CA ALA A 87 -14.98 1.45 1.93
C ALA A 87 -16.44 1.26 1.46
N ALA A 88 -16.66 0.54 0.35
CA ALA A 88 -18.00 0.16 -0.09
C ALA A 88 -18.70 -0.76 0.93
N TYR A 89 -18.03 -1.80 1.45
CA TYR A 89 -18.57 -2.65 2.52
C TYR A 89 -18.72 -1.96 3.88
N LYS A 90 -18.04 -0.82 4.11
CA LYS A 90 -18.23 0.04 5.29
C LYS A 90 -19.40 1.03 5.11
N SER A 91 -19.94 1.20 3.89
CA SER A 91 -20.87 2.30 3.55
C SER A 91 -22.31 2.16 4.05
N ASP A 92 -22.80 0.94 4.23
CA ASP A 92 -24.10 0.65 4.86
C ASP A 92 -24.05 0.65 6.41
N GLY A 93 -22.83 0.76 6.95
CA GLY A 93 -22.54 0.68 8.38
C GLY A 93 -22.39 -0.74 8.94
N ARG A 94 -22.27 -1.82 8.13
CA ARG A 94 -22.13 -3.21 8.60
C ARG A 94 -21.39 -4.19 7.64
N VAL A 95 -20.05 -4.19 7.67
CA VAL A 95 -19.24 -5.27 7.02
C VAL A 95 -19.61 -6.67 7.56
N THR A 96 -20.28 -7.47 6.72
CA THR A 96 -20.75 -8.82 7.01
C THR A 96 -19.59 -9.83 7.16
N PRO A 97 -19.84 -11.05 7.69
CA PRO A 97 -18.83 -12.11 7.72
C PRO A 97 -18.31 -12.52 6.33
N GLN A 98 -19.17 -12.48 5.31
CA GLN A 98 -18.85 -12.88 3.93
C GLN A 98 -17.95 -11.85 3.25
N GLU A 99 -18.30 -10.56 3.34
CA GLU A 99 -17.47 -9.46 2.84
C GLU A 99 -16.10 -9.41 3.54
N ARG A 100 -16.08 -9.66 4.85
CA ARG A 100 -14.84 -9.76 5.63
C ARG A 100 -13.99 -10.97 5.24
N GLN A 101 -14.60 -12.07 4.80
CA GLN A 101 -13.88 -13.20 4.22
C GLN A 101 -13.33 -12.87 2.83
N GLN A 102 -14.10 -12.15 2.00
CA GLN A 102 -13.65 -11.66 0.70
C GLN A 102 -12.44 -10.73 0.82
N LEU A 103 -12.50 -9.69 1.65
CA LEU A 103 -11.37 -8.77 1.89
C LEU A 103 -10.12 -9.51 2.39
N ARG A 104 -10.27 -10.53 3.24
CA ARG A 104 -9.14 -11.37 3.70
C ARG A 104 -8.54 -12.19 2.56
N ALA A 105 -9.36 -12.75 1.68
CA ALA A 105 -8.90 -13.48 0.51
C ALA A 105 -8.19 -12.54 -0.49
N ASP A 106 -8.74 -11.34 -0.71
CA ASP A 106 -8.14 -10.31 -1.55
C ASP A 106 -6.76 -9.89 -1.02
N MET A 107 -6.64 -9.59 0.28
CA MET A 107 -5.35 -9.24 0.91
C MET A 107 -4.35 -10.40 0.91
N ALA A 108 -4.80 -11.65 1.07
CA ALA A 108 -3.94 -12.82 0.98
C ALA A 108 -3.40 -13.03 -0.44
N ASN A 109 -4.25 -12.83 -1.46
CA ASN A 109 -3.86 -12.86 -2.86
C ASN A 109 -2.85 -11.75 -3.18
N LEU A 110 -3.09 -10.51 -2.75
CA LEU A 110 -2.17 -9.39 -2.94
C LEU A 110 -0.83 -9.62 -2.22
N SER A 111 -0.82 -10.11 -0.97
CA SER A 111 0.41 -10.49 -0.28
C SER A 111 1.21 -11.54 -1.07
N ALA A 112 0.52 -12.55 -1.65
CA ALA A 112 1.14 -13.52 -2.53
C ALA A 112 1.55 -12.96 -3.91
N GLU A 113 0.93 -11.88 -4.41
CA GLU A 113 1.37 -11.12 -5.58
C GLU A 113 2.68 -10.35 -5.27
N VAL A 114 2.78 -9.69 -4.10
CA VAL A 114 4.00 -8.99 -3.64
C VAL A 114 5.17 -9.95 -3.42
N GLU A 115 4.99 -11.03 -2.66
CA GLU A 115 6.09 -11.99 -2.43
C GLU A 115 6.52 -12.69 -3.72
N ARG A 116 5.60 -12.92 -4.68
CA ARG A 116 5.98 -13.41 -6.02
C ARG A 116 6.79 -12.37 -6.80
N ALA A 117 6.46 -11.08 -6.73
CA ALA A 117 7.28 -10.04 -7.35
C ALA A 117 8.71 -10.03 -6.75
N ILE A 118 8.83 -10.05 -5.41
CA ILE A 118 10.14 -10.06 -4.71
C ILE A 118 10.94 -11.35 -4.98
N ALA A 119 10.27 -12.51 -5.07
CA ALA A 119 10.88 -13.80 -5.30
C ALA A 119 11.11 -14.13 -6.79
N ASN A 120 10.51 -13.37 -7.71
CA ASN A 120 10.80 -13.42 -9.14
C ASN A 120 12.20 -12.85 -9.36
N ASN A 121 13.22 -13.68 -9.13
CA ASN A 121 14.64 -13.38 -9.36
C ASN A 121 14.99 -13.33 -10.86
N ARG A 122 14.09 -12.75 -11.66
CA ARG A 122 14.46 -11.99 -12.84
C ARG A 122 15.36 -10.87 -12.36
N ASN A 123 16.66 -11.14 -12.39
CA ASN A 123 17.62 -10.10 -12.75
C ASN A 123 17.18 -9.58 -14.12
N VAL A 124 16.24 -8.63 -14.15
CA VAL A 124 15.96 -7.82 -15.32
C VAL A 124 17.31 -7.21 -15.66
N PRO A 125 17.92 -7.53 -16.83
CA PRO A 125 19.20 -6.94 -17.14
C PRO A 125 19.01 -5.42 -17.10
N VAL A 126 19.90 -4.68 -16.44
CA VAL A 126 19.95 -3.21 -16.57
C VAL A 126 20.57 -2.85 -17.93
N ALA A 127 20.11 -3.55 -18.97
CA ALA A 127 20.24 -3.24 -20.37
C ALA A 127 19.41 -1.99 -20.64
N GLN A 128 20.00 -0.85 -20.28
CA GLN A 128 19.62 0.48 -20.77
C GLN A 128 18.28 1.05 -20.28
N GLN A 129 17.75 0.60 -19.12
CA GLN A 129 16.80 1.41 -18.35
C GLN A 129 17.39 2.73 -17.79
N GLY A 130 18.71 2.92 -17.88
CA GLY A 130 19.35 4.25 -17.80
C GLY A 130 18.99 5.20 -18.97
N GLY A 131 18.20 4.74 -19.94
CA GLY A 131 17.60 5.57 -20.98
C GLY A 131 16.46 6.45 -20.46
N ARG A 132 16.09 7.46 -21.26
CA ARG A 132 15.08 8.49 -20.91
C ARG A 132 13.64 7.98 -20.66
N LEU A 133 13.41 6.67 -20.82
CA LEU A 133 12.18 5.96 -20.51
C LEU A 133 12.03 5.68 -19.00
N GLY A 134 13.10 5.25 -18.29
CA GLY A 134 13.00 5.00 -16.84
C GLY A 134 12.59 6.24 -16.02
N ALA A 135 12.76 7.43 -16.57
CA ALA A 135 12.27 8.69 -16.00
C ALA A 135 10.75 8.92 -16.16
N ILE A 136 10.07 8.17 -17.04
CA ILE A 136 8.61 8.12 -17.18
C ILE A 136 8.09 7.13 -16.13
N ASP A 137 8.60 5.89 -16.14
CA ASP A 137 8.32 4.84 -15.15
C ASP A 137 8.48 5.36 -13.69
N SER A 138 9.51 6.18 -13.44
CA SER A 138 9.77 6.80 -12.12
C SER A 138 8.81 7.95 -11.78
N GLN A 139 8.32 8.70 -12.77
CA GLN A 139 7.32 9.75 -12.57
C GLN A 139 5.95 9.15 -12.26
N GLU A 140 5.56 8.10 -12.98
CA GLU A 140 4.34 7.33 -12.75
C GLU A 140 4.33 6.70 -11.36
N PHE A 141 5.42 6.05 -10.97
CA PHE A 141 5.58 5.52 -9.63
C PHE A 141 5.42 6.61 -8.54
N ALA A 142 6.10 7.75 -8.70
CA ALA A 142 6.04 8.85 -7.74
C ALA A 142 4.66 9.53 -7.67
N ILE A 143 3.85 9.44 -8.73
CA ILE A 143 2.44 9.85 -8.76
C ILE A 143 1.58 8.85 -7.99
N SER A 144 1.67 7.55 -8.28
CA SER A 144 0.87 6.52 -7.59
C SER A 144 1.13 6.52 -6.08
N GLN A 145 2.40 6.57 -5.66
CA GLN A 145 2.78 6.64 -4.24
C GLN A 145 2.17 7.86 -3.53
N ARG A 146 2.08 9.02 -4.21
CA ARG A 146 1.47 10.23 -3.65
C ARG A 146 -0.06 10.13 -3.58
N ILE A 147 -0.71 9.43 -4.52
CA ILE A 147 -2.14 9.14 -4.47
C ILE A 147 -2.45 8.26 -3.25
N ASP A 148 -1.68 7.19 -3.02
CA ASP A 148 -1.84 6.30 -1.86
C ASP A 148 -1.55 7.01 -0.53
N GLU A 149 -0.51 7.84 -0.47
CA GLU A 149 -0.24 8.70 0.69
C GLU A 149 -1.39 9.68 0.93
N GLY A 150 -1.94 10.30 -0.11
CA GLY A 150 -3.09 11.20 -0.03
C GLY A 150 -4.32 10.51 0.55
N VAL A 151 -4.66 9.30 0.10
CA VAL A 151 -5.77 8.49 0.63
C VAL A 151 -5.51 8.11 2.08
N ARG A 152 -4.34 7.53 2.38
CA ARG A 152 -3.99 7.07 3.74
C ARG A 152 -3.98 8.21 4.75
N THR A 153 -3.46 9.37 4.38
CA THR A 153 -3.45 10.58 5.22
C THR A 153 -4.78 11.34 5.21
N HIS A 154 -5.81 10.84 4.51
CA HIS A 154 -7.14 11.46 4.38
C HIS A 154 -7.09 12.89 3.78
N ARG A 155 -6.01 13.23 3.05
CA ARG A 155 -5.85 14.49 2.30
C ARG A 155 -6.47 14.42 0.91
N LEU A 156 -6.81 13.22 0.46
CA LEU A 156 -7.42 12.91 -0.82
C LEU A 156 -8.60 11.96 -0.56
N SER A 157 -9.79 12.28 -1.02
CA SER A 157 -10.93 11.37 -0.90
C SER A 157 -10.80 10.20 -1.88
N LEU A 158 -11.47 9.08 -1.58
CA LEU A 158 -11.54 7.92 -2.49
C LEU A 158 -12.12 8.28 -3.87
N GLN A 159 -13.03 9.27 -3.95
CA GLN A 159 -13.58 9.74 -5.21
C GLN A 159 -12.54 10.51 -6.04
N GLU A 160 -11.70 11.33 -5.41
CA GLU A 160 -10.62 12.06 -6.08
C GLU A 160 -9.50 11.11 -6.48
N ALA A 161 -9.11 10.19 -5.61
CA ALA A 161 -8.16 9.12 -5.92
C ALA A 161 -8.63 8.27 -7.11
N GLY A 162 -9.91 7.91 -7.19
CA GLY A 162 -10.50 7.21 -8.32
C GLY A 162 -10.45 7.99 -9.65
N ARG A 163 -10.61 9.32 -9.62
CA ARG A 163 -10.42 10.18 -10.81
C ARG A 163 -8.95 10.23 -11.25
N LEU A 164 -8.03 10.34 -10.29
CA LEU A 164 -6.59 10.34 -10.56
C LEU A 164 -6.12 8.98 -11.12
N GLN A 165 -6.63 7.87 -10.58
CA GLN A 165 -6.43 6.50 -11.10
C GLN A 165 -6.97 6.36 -12.54
N GLN A 166 -8.10 6.97 -12.89
CA GLN A 166 -8.61 6.99 -14.27
C GLN A 166 -7.70 7.77 -15.22
N ARG A 167 -7.08 8.87 -14.77
CA ARG A 167 -6.06 9.60 -15.56
C ARG A 167 -4.76 8.80 -15.69
N GLU A 168 -4.25 8.22 -14.61
CA GLU A 168 -3.08 7.34 -14.56
C GLU A 168 -3.23 6.21 -15.60
N GLN A 169 -4.34 5.47 -15.55
CA GLN A 169 -4.66 4.42 -16.53
C GLN A 169 -4.82 4.94 -17.98
N ALA A 170 -5.22 6.20 -18.18
CA ALA A 170 -5.31 6.77 -19.53
C ALA A 170 -3.93 7.06 -20.12
N ILE A 171 -2.99 7.52 -19.29
CA ILE A 171 -1.58 7.70 -19.68
C ILE A 171 -0.94 6.33 -19.95
N GLU A 172 -1.15 5.33 -19.09
CA GLU A 172 -0.64 3.97 -19.31
C GLU A 172 -1.15 3.32 -20.59
N ARG A 173 -2.46 3.42 -20.89
CA ARG A 173 -3.02 2.90 -22.15
C ARG A 173 -2.38 3.58 -23.36
N ARG A 174 -2.05 4.87 -23.25
CA ARG A 174 -1.33 5.62 -24.28
C ARG A 174 0.14 5.21 -24.37
N GLU A 175 0.81 5.01 -23.24
CA GLU A 175 2.18 4.53 -23.21
C GLU A 175 2.29 3.13 -23.82
N ALA A 176 1.41 2.21 -23.45
CA ALA A 176 1.35 0.87 -24.03
C ALA A 176 1.15 0.92 -25.55
N ALA A 177 0.33 1.85 -26.05
CA ALA A 177 0.18 2.09 -27.49
C ALA A 177 1.48 2.62 -28.14
N TYR A 178 2.19 3.56 -27.50
CA TYR A 178 3.48 4.06 -27.98
C TYR A 178 4.65 3.07 -27.81
N ARG A 179 4.50 2.05 -26.96
CA ARG A 179 5.43 0.92 -26.82
C ARG A 179 5.09 -0.24 -27.77
N ALA A 180 3.94 -0.21 -28.47
CA ALA A 180 3.42 -1.33 -29.26
C ALA A 180 4.17 -1.58 -30.58
N ASP A 181 4.76 -0.55 -31.19
CA ASP A 181 5.67 -0.68 -32.36
C ASP A 181 7.14 -0.90 -31.96
N GLY A 182 7.43 -0.82 -30.65
CA GLY A 182 8.76 -0.93 -30.06
C GLY A 182 9.59 0.37 -30.02
N ILE A 183 9.11 1.52 -30.54
CA ILE A 183 9.93 2.73 -30.73
C ILE A 183 9.21 4.02 -30.29
N VAL A 184 9.04 4.21 -28.97
CA VAL A 184 8.52 5.46 -28.39
C VAL A 184 9.32 6.69 -28.86
N THR A 185 8.74 7.52 -29.73
CA THR A 185 9.43 8.62 -30.42
C THR A 185 9.76 9.83 -29.53
N GLN A 186 10.50 10.80 -30.08
CA GLN A 186 10.73 12.10 -29.42
C GLN A 186 9.43 12.83 -29.07
N GLN A 187 8.38 12.71 -29.89
CA GLN A 187 7.13 13.45 -29.72
C GLN A 187 6.25 12.82 -28.65
N GLU A 188 6.10 11.50 -28.70
CA GLU A 188 5.31 10.72 -27.75
C GLU A 188 5.89 10.81 -26.33
N ARG A 189 7.22 10.75 -26.20
CA ARG A 189 7.89 11.01 -24.90
C ARG A 189 7.65 12.41 -24.36
N ARG A 190 7.49 13.44 -25.22
CA ARG A 190 7.12 14.79 -24.76
C ARG A 190 5.66 14.82 -24.30
N GLN A 191 4.77 14.14 -25.03
CA GLN A 191 3.35 14.06 -24.68
C GLN A 191 3.12 13.32 -23.35
N LEU A 192 3.70 12.12 -23.16
CA LEU A 192 3.62 11.39 -21.89
C LEU A 192 4.12 12.24 -20.72
N ARG A 193 5.25 12.93 -20.87
CA ARG A 193 5.80 13.82 -19.83
C ARG A 193 4.92 15.04 -19.53
N ALA A 194 4.22 15.57 -20.53
CA ALA A 194 3.23 16.63 -20.31
C ALA A 194 2.03 16.09 -19.51
N GLU A 195 1.43 14.99 -19.96
CA GLU A 195 0.28 14.38 -19.29
C GLU A 195 0.60 13.93 -17.85
N LEU A 196 1.81 13.42 -17.59
CA LEU A 196 2.31 13.11 -16.24
C LEU A 196 2.58 14.35 -15.39
N THR A 197 3.09 15.43 -15.99
CA THR A 197 3.26 16.71 -15.29
C THR A 197 1.90 17.27 -14.88
N ASP A 198 0.90 17.23 -15.76
CA ASP A 198 -0.46 17.68 -15.49
C ASP A 198 -1.22 16.79 -14.50
N LEU A 199 -0.93 15.47 -14.49
CA LEU A 199 -1.46 14.55 -13.49
C LEU A 199 -0.84 14.84 -12.11
N ARG A 200 0.50 14.91 -12.03
CA ARG A 200 1.20 15.28 -10.79
C ARG A 200 0.70 16.60 -10.24
N ASN A 201 0.57 17.64 -11.08
CA ASN A 201 0.10 18.96 -10.65
C ASN A 201 -1.35 18.94 -10.14
N GLU A 202 -2.19 18.01 -10.59
CA GLU A 202 -3.53 17.79 -10.03
C GLU A 202 -3.46 17.08 -8.67
N VAL A 203 -2.64 16.03 -8.53
CA VAL A 203 -2.40 15.34 -7.24
C VAL A 203 -1.93 16.31 -6.16
N GLU A 204 -0.91 17.12 -6.45
CA GLU A 204 -0.37 18.10 -5.49
C GLU A 204 -1.43 19.16 -5.10
N ARG A 205 -2.25 19.62 -6.06
CA ARG A 205 -3.33 20.59 -5.81
C ARG A 205 -4.42 20.02 -4.90
N LEU A 206 -4.77 18.75 -5.05
CA LEU A 206 -5.77 18.08 -4.23
C LEU A 206 -5.25 17.81 -2.81
N ILE A 207 -3.98 17.39 -2.68
CA ILE A 207 -3.34 17.10 -1.38
C ILE A 207 -2.95 18.39 -0.61
N ASN A 208 -2.72 19.49 -1.32
CA ASN A 208 -2.39 20.83 -0.79
C ASN A 208 -3.17 21.95 -1.53
N PRO A 209 -4.47 22.13 -1.27
CA PRO A 209 -5.32 23.12 -1.96
C PRO A 209 -5.09 24.59 -1.49
N ARG A 210 -3.88 24.91 -1.02
CA ARG A 210 -3.44 26.24 -0.55
C ARG A 210 -2.00 26.58 -0.98
N GLY A 211 -1.50 25.92 -2.04
CA GLY A 211 -0.28 26.31 -2.75
C GLY A 211 -0.57 27.29 -3.88
#